data_AF-A0A5J4T450-F1
#
_entry.id   AF-A0A5J4T450-F1
#
_cell.length_a   1.000
_cell.length_b   1.000
_cell.length_c   1.000
_cell.angle_alpha   90.00
_cell.angle_beta   90.00
_cell.angle_gamma   90.00
#
_symmetry.space_group_name_H-M   'P 1'
#
loop_
_entity.id
_entity.type
_entity.pdbx_description
1 polymer ?
#
loop_
_entity_poly.entity_id
_entity_poly.type
_entity_poly.pdbx_seq_one_letter_code
_entity_poly.pdbx_strand_id
1 'polypeptide(L)'
;SRGQARLIALPMEVAYLTGIPEHIRRDNQLMKAIKQQFQPGPQQRHNLIQGVAKKLFEYKDIKEGAIHPQSEELIQTEGRLCPQVKLLWGGGKQNPVSKGMFREQTRYNSLLSPKELTNWVIVGGERDL
;
A
#
# COMPACT_ATOMS: atom_id res chain seq x y z
N SER A 1 20.26 0.74 -39.87
CA SER A 1 19.55 -0.53 -40.15
C SER A 1 18.28 -0.56 -39.32
N ARG A 2 17.10 -0.48 -39.96
CA ARG A 2 15.81 -0.54 -39.25
C ARG A 2 15.60 -1.98 -38.77
N GLY A 3 15.44 -2.17 -37.46
CA GLY A 3 15.29 -3.50 -36.84
C GLY A 3 14.06 -4.21 -37.39
N GLN A 4 14.28 -5.26 -38.19
CA GLN A 4 13.21 -6.13 -38.67
C GLN A 4 12.59 -6.84 -37.46
N ALA A 5 11.28 -6.71 -37.28
CA ALA A 5 10.55 -7.45 -36.26
C ALA A 5 10.69 -8.95 -36.50
N ARG A 6 11.21 -9.69 -35.52
CA ARG A 6 11.31 -11.15 -35.57
C ARG A 6 9.98 -11.77 -35.15
N LEU A 7 9.42 -12.60 -36.03
CA LEU A 7 8.31 -13.48 -35.67
C LEU A 7 8.86 -14.62 -34.79
N ILE A 8 8.31 -14.77 -33.59
CA ILE A 8 8.63 -15.86 -32.66
C ILE A 8 7.34 -16.62 -32.38
N ALA A 9 7.30 -17.91 -32.69
CA ALA A 9 6.19 -18.78 -32.34
C ALA A 9 6.48 -19.45 -30.98
N LEU A 10 5.56 -19.31 -30.03
CA LEU A 10 5.65 -19.93 -28.71
C LEU A 10 4.53 -20.99 -28.59
N PRO A 11 4.87 -22.27 -28.34
CA PRO A 11 3.87 -23.28 -28.02
C PRO A 11 3.08 -22.89 -26.76
N MET A 12 1.76 -23.12 -26.76
CA MET A 12 0.89 -22.70 -25.66
C MET A 12 1.19 -23.48 -24.37
N GLU A 13 1.70 -24.69 -24.48
CA GLU A 13 2.07 -25.58 -23.37
C GLU A 13 3.22 -24.99 -22.52
N VAL A 14 4.01 -24.08 -23.09
CA VAL A 14 5.12 -23.39 -22.39
C VAL A 14 4.83 -21.92 -22.10
N ALA A 15 3.65 -21.42 -22.50
CA ALA A 15 3.27 -20.03 -22.35
C ALA A 15 2.33 -19.84 -21.14
N TYR A 16 2.87 -19.27 -20.07
CA TYR A 16 2.07 -18.89 -18.89
C TYR A 16 1.75 -17.40 -18.90
N LEU A 17 0.48 -17.06 -18.63
CA LEU A 17 0.06 -15.67 -18.48
C LEU A 17 0.67 -15.11 -17.20
N THR A 18 1.43 -14.02 -17.31
CA THR A 18 2.05 -13.36 -16.15
C THR A 18 1.16 -12.24 -15.60
N GLY A 19 1.41 -11.88 -14.34
CA GLY A 19 0.61 -10.88 -13.63
C GLY A 19 -0.70 -11.44 -13.08
N ILE A 20 -1.55 -10.54 -12.58
CA ILE A 20 -2.86 -10.91 -11.99
C ILE A 20 -3.96 -10.60 -13.01
N PRO A 21 -4.64 -11.63 -13.56
CA PRO A 21 -5.77 -11.47 -14.48
C PRO A 21 -6.95 -10.71 -13.86
N GLU A 22 -7.78 -10.09 -14.69
CA GLU A 22 -8.92 -9.28 -14.26
C GLU A 22 -9.96 -10.08 -13.46
N HIS A 23 -10.23 -11.33 -13.83
CA HIS A 23 -11.16 -12.19 -13.09
C HIS A 23 -10.66 -12.49 -11.67
N ILE A 24 -9.34 -12.62 -11.48
CA ILE A 24 -8.74 -12.78 -10.15
C ILE A 24 -8.82 -11.46 -9.37
N ARG A 25 -8.62 -10.31 -10.02
CA ARG A 25 -8.72 -9.00 -9.36
C ARG A 25 -10.11 -8.71 -8.79
N ARG A 26 -11.15 -9.22 -9.44
CA ARG A 26 -12.55 -9.11 -8.99
C ARG A 26 -12.89 -10.06 -7.86
N ASP A 27 -12.10 -11.13 -7.68
CA ASP A 27 -12.27 -12.06 -6.58
C ASP A 27 -11.63 -11.49 -5.29
N ASN A 28 -12.50 -11.03 -4.40
CA ASN A 28 -12.10 -10.44 -3.12
C ASN A 28 -11.39 -11.42 -2.19
N GLN A 29 -11.71 -12.71 -2.24
CA GLN A 29 -11.09 -13.72 -1.38
C GLN A 29 -9.67 -14.03 -1.86
N LEU A 30 -9.51 -14.29 -3.16
CA LEU A 30 -8.20 -14.54 -3.77
C LEU A 30 -7.29 -13.31 -3.62
N MET A 31 -7.79 -12.10 -3.90
CA MET A 31 -6.99 -10.89 -3.74
C MET A 31 -6.60 -10.62 -2.29
N LYS A 32 -7.41 -11.03 -1.31
CA LYS A 32 -7.04 -10.93 0.11
C LYS A 32 -5.89 -11.88 0.44
N ALA A 33 -5.94 -13.13 -0.05
CA ALA A 33 -4.87 -14.11 0.15
C ALA A 33 -3.56 -13.65 -0.52
N ILE A 34 -3.63 -13.16 -1.77
CA ILE A 34 -2.49 -12.57 -2.49
C ILE A 34 -1.91 -11.40 -1.67
N LYS A 35 -2.74 -10.44 -1.25
CA LYS A 35 -2.27 -9.30 -0.44
C LYS A 35 -1.57 -9.72 0.85
N GLN A 36 -2.09 -10.73 1.55
CA GLN A 36 -1.47 -11.25 2.77
C GLN A 36 -0.06 -11.81 2.52
N GLN A 37 0.16 -12.45 1.37
CA GLN A 37 1.48 -12.98 1.01
C GLN A 37 2.46 -11.88 0.56
N PHE A 38 1.98 -10.87 -0.17
CA PHE A 38 2.84 -9.85 -0.80
C PHE A 38 2.96 -8.53 -0.01
N GLN A 39 2.23 -8.35 1.09
CA GLN A 39 2.33 -7.16 1.95
C GLN A 39 2.87 -7.54 3.33
N PRO A 40 4.16 -7.89 3.46
CA PRO A 40 4.76 -8.16 4.75
C PRO A 40 4.72 -6.90 5.62
N GLY A 41 4.48 -7.12 6.91
CA GLY A 41 4.55 -6.06 7.92
C GLY A 41 5.96 -5.45 8.02
N PRO A 42 6.13 -4.29 8.68
CA PRO A 42 7.41 -3.59 8.75
C PRO A 42 8.58 -4.47 9.21
N GLN A 43 8.39 -5.25 10.29
CA GLN A 43 9.44 -6.13 10.81
C GLN A 43 9.78 -7.29 9.86
N GLN A 44 8.77 -7.90 9.24
CA GLN A 44 8.99 -8.97 8.26
C GLN A 44 9.73 -8.45 7.03
N ARG A 45 9.38 -7.25 6.57
CA ARG A 45 10.06 -6.58 5.45
C ARG A 45 11.52 -6.27 5.78
N HIS A 46 11.78 -5.76 6.98
CA HIS A 46 13.14 -5.54 7.47
C HIS A 46 13.98 -6.82 7.38
N ASN A 47 13.46 -7.93 7.90
CA ASN A 47 14.14 -9.23 7.88
C ASN A 47 14.36 -9.75 6.45
N LEU A 48 13.37 -9.59 5.56
CA LEU A 48 13.48 -9.99 4.15
C LEU A 48 14.57 -9.19 3.43
N ILE A 49 14.59 -7.86 3.61
CA ILE A 49 15.61 -6.99 2.99
C ILE A 49 17.00 -7.38 3.49
N GLN A 50 17.18 -7.56 4.80
CA GLN A 50 18.46 -8.00 5.35
C GLN A 50 18.88 -9.37 4.81
N GLY A 51 17.96 -10.33 4.71
CA GLY A 51 18.24 -11.65 4.17
C GLY A 51 18.66 -11.61 2.69
N VAL A 52 18.01 -10.78 1.88
CA VAL A 52 18.38 -10.56 0.47
C VAL A 52 19.73 -9.86 0.37
N ALA A 53 19.97 -8.81 1.16
CA ALA A 53 21.24 -8.09 1.17
C ALA A 53 22.42 -9.02 1.49
N LYS A 54 22.29 -9.88 2.52
CA LYS A 54 23.32 -10.87 2.87
C LYS A 54 23.61 -11.83 1.72
N LYS A 55 22.57 -12.41 1.11
CA LYS A 55 22.71 -13.32 -0.02
C LYS A 55 23.29 -12.64 -1.25
N LEU A 56 22.96 -11.38 -1.49
CA LEU A 56 23.45 -10.62 -2.63
C LEU A 56 24.99 -10.55 -2.64
N PHE A 57 25.61 -10.36 -1.48
CA PHE A 57 27.07 -10.31 -1.37
C PHE A 57 27.73 -11.69 -1.41
N GLU A 58 26.96 -12.78 -1.40
CA GLU A 58 27.49 -14.13 -1.63
C GLU A 58 27.73 -14.42 -3.11
N TYR A 59 27.07 -13.69 -4.02
CA TYR A 59 27.20 -13.88 -5.47
C TYR A 59 28.62 -13.59 -5.97
N LYS A 60 29.12 -14.51 -6.81
CA LYS A 60 30.47 -14.49 -7.37
C LYS A 60 30.80 -13.17 -8.08
N ASP A 61 29.91 -12.72 -8.97
CA ASP A 61 30.11 -11.50 -9.77
C ASP A 61 30.27 -10.25 -8.91
N ILE A 62 29.59 -10.20 -7.76
CA ILE A 62 29.64 -9.08 -6.82
C ILE A 62 30.93 -9.12 -5.99
N LYS A 63 31.34 -10.31 -5.54
CA LYS A 63 32.63 -10.52 -4.85
C LYS A 63 33.82 -10.18 -5.73
N GLU A 64 33.77 -10.58 -7.00
CA GLU A 64 34.83 -10.32 -7.97
C GLU A 64 34.86 -8.85 -8.42
N GLY A 65 33.70 -8.18 -8.42
CA GLY A 65 33.58 -6.75 -8.74
C GLY A 65 34.12 -5.78 -7.67
N ALA A 66 34.71 -6.27 -6.57
CA ALA A 66 35.20 -5.47 -5.44
C ALA A 66 34.14 -4.52 -4.83
N ILE A 67 32.85 -4.84 -4.99
CA ILE A 67 31.74 -4.10 -4.38
C ILE A 67 31.56 -4.62 -2.97
N HIS A 68 32.13 -3.90 -2.01
CA HIS A 68 31.98 -4.24 -0.60
C HIS A 68 30.89 -3.37 0.04
N PRO A 69 29.93 -3.96 0.77
CA PRO A 69 29.01 -3.17 1.58
C PRO A 69 29.80 -2.41 2.64
N GLN A 70 29.46 -1.15 2.85
CA GLN A 70 30.01 -0.36 3.97
C GLN A 70 29.54 -0.92 5.33
N SER A 71 28.35 -1.53 5.37
CA SER A 71 27.77 -2.21 6.53
C SER A 71 26.72 -3.23 6.06
N GLU A 72 26.52 -4.29 6.86
CA GLU A 72 25.41 -5.24 6.69
C GLU A 72 24.09 -4.72 7.30
N GLU A 73 24.15 -3.61 8.04
CA GLU A 73 22.99 -3.00 8.66
C GLU A 73 22.26 -2.05 7.69
N LEU A 74 20.97 -1.86 7.94
CA LEU A 74 20.21 -0.85 7.20
C LEU A 74 20.69 0.55 7.61
N ILE A 75 20.69 1.46 6.65
CA ILE A 75 21.07 2.86 6.87
C ILE A 75 20.15 3.46 7.94
N GLN A 76 20.75 3.94 9.01
CA GLN A 76 20.03 4.67 10.06
C GLN A 76 19.88 6.14 9.65
N THR A 77 18.66 6.65 9.79
CA THR A 77 18.34 8.04 9.45
C THR A 77 17.57 8.66 10.60
N GLU A 78 17.96 9.87 11.01
CA GLU A 78 17.20 10.63 12.00
C GLU A 78 15.86 11.08 11.42
N GLY A 79 14.78 10.55 11.98
CA GLY A 79 13.42 10.95 11.66
C GLY A 79 12.96 12.11 12.54
N ARG A 80 11.98 12.87 12.05
CA ARG A 80 11.20 13.82 12.86
C ARG A 80 9.79 13.29 13.03
N LEU A 81 9.27 13.33 14.25
CA LEU A 81 7.87 13.08 14.52
C LEU A 81 7.11 14.39 14.39
N CYS A 82 6.09 14.42 13.53
CA CYS A 82 5.21 15.57 13.45
C CYS A 82 4.45 15.75 14.78
N PRO A 83 4.31 16.98 15.28
CA PRO A 83 3.55 17.23 16.50
C PRO A 83 2.08 16.85 16.30
N GLN A 84 1.41 16.54 17.40
CA GLN A 84 0.01 16.14 17.36
C GLN A 84 -0.88 17.33 16.92
N VAL A 85 -1.61 17.15 15.83
CA VAL A 85 -2.59 18.13 15.34
C VAL A 85 -3.86 18.02 16.18
N LYS A 86 -4.53 19.15 16.45
CA LYS A 86 -5.86 19.18 17.08
C LYS A 86 -6.92 19.52 16.03
N LEU A 87 -8.04 18.83 16.06
CA LEU A 87 -9.21 19.16 15.24
C LEU A 87 -10.14 20.07 16.02
N LEU A 88 -10.59 21.12 15.34
CA LEU A 88 -11.62 22.02 15.83
C LEU A 88 -12.99 21.53 15.39
N TRP A 89 -13.91 21.41 16.35
CA TRP A 89 -15.28 20.95 16.16
C TRP A 89 -16.27 22.08 16.47
N GLY A 90 -17.56 21.83 16.20
CA GLY A 90 -18.63 22.76 16.57
C GLY A 90 -18.62 23.06 18.07
N GLY A 91 -19.02 24.29 18.44
CA GLY A 91 -18.99 24.75 19.83
C GLY A 91 -17.58 24.99 20.39
N GLY A 92 -16.56 25.12 19.53
CA GLY A 92 -15.19 25.47 19.94
C GLY A 92 -14.39 24.31 20.57
N LYS A 93 -14.93 23.09 20.58
CA LYS A 93 -14.25 21.91 21.12
C LYS A 93 -13.02 21.58 20.29
N GLN A 94 -11.91 21.27 20.96
CA GLN A 94 -10.66 20.85 20.32
C GLN A 94 -10.24 19.48 20.82
N ASN A 95 -10.07 18.53 19.91
CA ASN A 95 -9.63 17.18 20.24
C ASN A 95 -8.32 16.85 19.51
N PRO A 96 -7.35 16.24 20.19
CA PRO A 96 -6.12 15.81 19.55
C PRO A 96 -6.40 14.68 18.55
N VAL A 97 -5.74 14.72 17.40
CA VAL A 97 -5.82 13.68 16.37
C VAL A 97 -4.82 12.60 16.70
N SER A 98 -5.32 11.40 16.94
CA SER A 98 -4.54 10.18 16.86
C SER A 98 -4.96 9.39 15.62
N LYS A 99 -4.01 8.64 15.05
CA LYS A 99 -4.22 7.86 13.83
C LYS A 99 -5.42 6.92 14.03
N GLY A 100 -6.41 6.99 13.13
CA GLY A 100 -7.63 6.17 13.20
C GLY A 100 -8.75 6.71 14.10
N MET A 101 -8.47 7.68 14.97
CA MET A 101 -9.44 8.18 15.96
C MET A 101 -10.40 9.24 15.42
N PHE A 102 -10.18 9.74 14.20
CA PHE A 102 -11.07 10.73 13.55
C PHE A 102 -12.53 10.25 13.54
N ARG A 103 -12.75 9.00 13.12
CA ARG A 103 -14.09 8.41 13.02
C ARG A 103 -14.77 8.26 14.37
N GLU A 104 -14.01 7.89 15.40
CA GLU A 104 -14.54 7.74 16.75
C GLU A 104 -14.92 9.09 17.34
N GLN A 105 -14.08 10.11 17.14
CA GLN A 105 -14.32 11.46 17.62
C GLN A 105 -15.51 12.11 16.88
N THR A 106 -15.74 11.80 15.61
CA THR A 106 -16.88 12.35 14.86
C THR A 106 -18.24 11.96 15.48
N ARG A 107 -18.33 10.83 16.18
CA ARG A 107 -19.58 10.38 16.81
C ARG A 107 -20.07 11.28 17.94
N TYR A 108 -19.15 11.95 18.62
CA TYR A 108 -19.43 12.73 19.84
C TYR A 108 -19.26 14.24 19.64
N ASN A 109 -18.89 14.67 18.43
CA ASN A 109 -18.62 16.07 18.12
C ASN A 109 -19.51 16.54 16.97
N SER A 110 -20.02 17.76 17.08
CA SER A 110 -20.76 18.41 15.99
C SER A 110 -19.80 18.96 14.94
N LEU A 111 -20.30 19.07 13.70
CA LEU A 111 -19.55 19.71 12.62
C LEU A 111 -19.21 21.16 12.98
N LEU A 112 -18.05 21.64 12.52
CA LEU A 112 -17.58 22.99 12.78
C LEU A 112 -18.52 24.06 12.21
N SER A 113 -19.03 23.82 11.00
CA SER A 113 -20.00 24.69 10.32
C SER A 113 -21.06 23.82 9.63
N PRO A 114 -22.09 23.37 10.36
CA PRO A 114 -23.17 22.62 9.74
C PRO A 114 -23.97 23.51 8.79
N LYS A 115 -24.39 22.94 7.67
CA LYS A 115 -25.35 23.58 6.74
C LYS A 115 -26.68 22.88 6.87
N GLU A 116 -27.74 23.68 6.91
CA GLU A 116 -29.10 23.17 6.96
C GLU A 116 -29.46 22.55 5.60
N LEU A 117 -30.12 21.38 5.65
CA LEU A 117 -30.44 20.59 4.47
C LEU A 117 -31.93 20.80 4.14
N THR A 118 -32.23 21.83 3.36
CA THR A 118 -33.61 22.32 3.16
C THR A 118 -34.32 21.71 1.95
N ASN A 119 -33.59 21.39 0.88
CA ASN A 119 -34.15 20.84 -0.37
C ASN A 119 -33.35 19.61 -0.80
N TRP A 120 -33.86 18.42 -0.49
CA TRP A 120 -33.23 17.15 -0.86
C TRP A 120 -34.28 16.16 -1.34
N VAL A 121 -33.88 15.30 -2.28
CA VAL A 121 -34.71 14.26 -2.87
C VAL A 121 -33.95 12.95 -2.78
N ILE A 122 -34.61 11.88 -2.31
CA ILE A 122 -34.09 10.51 -2.43
C ILE A 122 -34.70 9.88 -3.67
N VAL A 123 -33.86 9.27 -4.50
CA VAL A 123 -34.31 8.42 -5.61
C VAL A 123 -33.82 7.00 -5.31
N GLY A 124 -34.76 6.08 -5.11
CA GLY A 124 -34.50 4.65 -4.90
C GLY A 124 -35.25 3.82 -5.94
N GLY A 125 -34.76 2.61 -6.22
CA GLY A 125 -35.47 1.65 -7.07
C GLY A 125 -36.58 0.92 -6.31
N GLU A 126 -37.44 0.17 -7.02
CA GLU A 126 -38.51 -0.63 -6.39
C GLU A 126 -38.00 -1.67 -5.37
N ARG A 127 -36.71 -2.04 -5.42
CA ARG A 127 -36.08 -2.95 -4.45
C ARG A 127 -35.57 -2.27 -3.18
N ASP A 128 -35.50 -0.94 -3.18
CA ASP A 128 -34.96 -0.13 -2.08
C ASP A 128 -36.07 0.48 -1.19
N LEU A 129 -37.35 0.27 -1.55
CA LEU A 129 -38.54 0.69 -0.79
C LEU A 129 -38.99 -0.39 0.21
#